data_AF-A0A920GS18-F1
#
_entry.id   AF-A0A920GS18-F1
#
_cell.length_a   1.000
_cell.length_b   1.000
_cell.length_c   1.000
_cell.angle_alpha   90.00
_cell.angle_beta   90.00
_cell.angle_gamma   90.00
#
_symmetry.space_group_name_H-M   'P 1'
#
loop_
_entity.id
_entity.type
_entity.pdbx_description
1 polymer ?
#
loop_
_entity_poly.entity_id
_entity_poly.type
_entity_poly.pdbx_seq_one_letter_code
_entity_poly.pdbx_strand_id
1 'polypeptide(L)'
;MIGRSAYQQPTEILSNVDKIIFQEKTLTSPFDIANDMRDYLQNHCENGGSPHQVTRHMMGLFHGLPGAKAWRQLLSHASSSNNLDFFDEALQAVRNSVTFAAA
;
A
#
# COMPACT_ATOMS: atom_id res chain seq x y z
N MET A 1 -9.74 -21.47 -1.05
CA MET A 1 -8.45 -20.86 -0.62
C MET A 1 -8.05 -19.80 -1.63
N ILE A 2 -7.69 -18.60 -1.17
CA ILE A 2 -7.20 -17.50 -2.03
C ILE A 2 -5.68 -17.43 -1.86
N GLY A 3 -4.93 -17.45 -2.96
CA GLY A 3 -3.47 -17.44 -2.94
C GLY A 3 -2.91 -16.23 -3.65
N ARG A 4 -2.56 -16.40 -4.92
CA ARG A 4 -1.86 -15.38 -5.73
C ARG A 4 -2.60 -14.04 -5.82
N SER A 5 -3.93 -14.07 -5.94
CA SER A 5 -4.75 -12.85 -6.07
C SER A 5 -4.73 -11.99 -4.80
N ALA A 6 -4.67 -12.59 -3.60
CA ALA A 6 -4.52 -11.85 -2.35
C ALA A 6 -3.21 -11.05 -2.29
N TYR A 7 -2.16 -11.50 -2.99
CA TYR A 7 -0.88 -10.79 -3.06
C TYR A 7 -0.86 -9.72 -4.16
N GLN A 8 -1.45 -10.02 -5.31
CA GLN A 8 -1.39 -9.17 -6.49
C GLN A 8 -2.37 -7.98 -6.44
N GLN A 9 -3.53 -8.19 -5.82
CA GLN A 9 -4.65 -7.24 -5.76
C GLN A 9 -5.36 -7.35 -4.38
N PRO A 10 -4.63 -7.15 -3.27
CA PRO A 10 -5.14 -7.36 -1.91
C PRO A 10 -6.42 -6.60 -1.61
N THR A 11 -6.54 -5.36 -2.05
CA THR A 11 -7.68 -4.49 -1.73
C THR A 11 -8.95 -4.93 -2.42
N GLU A 12 -8.87 -5.23 -3.71
CA GLU A 12 -10.00 -5.80 -4.46
C GLU A 12 -10.51 -7.11 -3.85
N ILE A 13 -9.58 -7.96 -3.40
CA ILE A 13 -9.90 -9.31 -2.96
C ILE A 13 -10.31 -9.39 -1.49
N LEU A 14 -9.72 -8.57 -0.63
CA LEU A 14 -9.83 -8.72 0.83
C LEU A 14 -10.60 -7.59 1.52
N SER A 15 -10.68 -6.37 0.96
CA SER A 15 -11.25 -5.22 1.67
C SER A 15 -12.75 -5.35 2.00
N ASN A 16 -13.48 -6.27 1.36
CA ASN A 16 -14.91 -6.52 1.64
C ASN A 16 -15.16 -7.84 2.39
N VAL A 17 -14.11 -8.61 2.72
CA VAL A 17 -14.27 -9.94 3.34
C VAL A 17 -14.99 -9.83 4.68
N ASP A 18 -14.59 -8.87 5.53
CA ASP A 18 -15.19 -8.68 6.85
C ASP A 18 -16.68 -8.39 6.77
N LYS A 19 -17.06 -7.55 5.81
CA LYS A 19 -18.46 -7.22 5.53
C LYS A 19 -19.25 -8.42 5.01
N ILE A 20 -18.70 -9.19 4.07
CA ILE A 20 -19.41 -10.26 3.36
C ILE A 20 -19.54 -11.51 4.25
N ILE A 21 -18.48 -11.88 4.95
CA ILE A 21 -18.40 -13.15 5.69
C ILE A 21 -18.81 -12.95 7.15
N PHE A 22 -18.30 -11.90 7.80
CA PHE A 22 -18.48 -11.68 9.24
C PHE A 22 -19.57 -10.66 9.56
N GLN A 23 -20.14 -9.98 8.55
CA GLN A 23 -21.13 -8.91 8.71
C GLN A 23 -20.60 -7.73 9.55
N GLU A 24 -19.29 -7.56 9.58
CA GLU A 24 -18.62 -6.47 10.29
C GLU A 24 -18.45 -5.26 9.36
N LYS A 25 -18.65 -4.06 9.91
CA LYS A 25 -18.45 -2.83 9.15
C LYS A 25 -16.99 -2.40 9.23
N THR A 26 -16.17 -3.00 8.39
CA THR A 26 -14.79 -2.56 8.18
C THR A 26 -14.62 -2.25 6.70
N LEU A 27 -14.49 -0.96 6.37
CA LEU A 27 -14.06 -0.50 5.05
C LEU A 27 -12.84 0.39 5.28
N THR A 28 -11.66 -0.21 5.19
CA THR A 28 -10.42 0.55 5.28
C THR A 28 -10.04 0.99 3.88
N SER A 29 -9.96 2.31 3.67
CA SER A 29 -9.48 2.87 2.40
C SER A 29 -8.06 2.36 2.15
N PRO A 30 -7.67 2.04 0.90
CA PRO A 30 -6.29 1.69 0.60
C PRO A 30 -5.29 2.80 0.98
N PHE A 31 -5.76 4.06 1.04
CA PHE A 31 -4.95 5.17 1.52
C PHE A 31 -4.76 5.16 3.03
N ASP A 32 -5.77 4.74 3.80
CA ASP A 32 -5.67 4.62 5.26
C ASP A 32 -4.74 3.46 5.60
N ILE A 33 -4.87 2.32 4.90
CA ILE A 33 -3.92 1.19 5.00
C ILE A 33 -2.49 1.65 4.71
N ALA A 34 -2.28 2.49 3.69
CA ALA A 34 -0.95 3.00 3.38
C ALA A 34 -0.39 3.88 4.51
N ASN A 35 -1.22 4.69 5.18
CA ASN A 35 -0.78 5.49 6.33
C ASN A 35 -0.43 4.59 7.52
N ASP A 36 -1.27 3.61 7.86
CA ASP A 36 -0.98 2.67 8.96
C ASP A 36 0.33 1.90 8.70
N MET A 37 0.54 1.51 7.44
CA MET A 37 1.75 0.82 7.03
C MET A 37 2.98 1.74 6.97
N ARG A 38 2.80 3.06 6.83
CA ARG A 38 3.89 4.05 6.95
C ARG A 38 4.42 4.05 8.38
N ASP A 39 3.54 4.09 9.37
CA ASP A 39 3.93 4.08 10.79
C ASP A 39 4.62 2.75 11.15
N TYR A 40 4.07 1.64 10.66
CA TYR A 40 4.71 0.32 10.79
C TYR A 40 6.11 0.29 10.15
N LEU A 41 6.25 0.83 8.94
CA LEU A 41 7.52 0.92 8.22
C LEU A 41 8.54 1.75 9.00
N GLN A 42 8.13 2.89 9.57
CA GLN A 42 8.99 3.71 10.40
C GLN A 42 9.54 2.93 11.60
N ASN A 43 8.65 2.31 12.38
CA ASN A 43 9.05 1.51 13.53
C ASN A 43 9.97 0.34 13.12
N HIS A 44 9.70 -0.33 11.99
CA HIS A 44 10.57 -1.39 11.47
C HIS A 44 11.99 -0.89 11.18
N CYS A 45 12.12 0.27 10.55
CA CYS A 45 13.41 0.88 10.23
C CYS A 45 14.16 1.37 11.48
N GLU A 46 13.46 1.96 12.45
CA GLU A 46 14.02 2.38 13.73
C GLU A 46 14.62 1.20 14.51
N ASN A 47 14.06 0.00 14.33
CA ASN A 47 14.56 -1.26 14.89
C ASN A 47 15.63 -1.95 14.02
N GLY A 48 16.21 -1.25 13.03
CA GLY A 48 17.30 -1.75 12.18
C GLY A 48 16.85 -2.61 11.00
N GLY A 49 15.54 -2.67 10.74
CA GLY A 49 14.96 -3.36 9.59
C GLY A 49 15.17 -2.60 8.28
N SER A 50 15.25 -3.34 7.16
CA SER A 50 15.31 -2.73 5.83
C SER A 50 13.91 -2.37 5.33
N PRO A 51 13.68 -1.16 4.77
CA PRO A 51 12.39 -0.78 4.21
C PRO A 51 11.83 -1.78 3.19
N HIS A 52 12.71 -2.36 2.36
CA HIS A 52 12.34 -3.34 1.33
C HIS A 52 11.67 -4.61 1.89
N GLN A 53 11.94 -4.98 3.14
CA GLN A 53 11.31 -6.14 3.78
C GLN A 53 9.80 -5.95 3.94
N VAL A 54 9.33 -4.70 4.04
CA VAL A 54 7.92 -4.33 4.15
C VAL A 54 7.36 -3.96 2.79
N THR A 55 8.01 -3.04 2.07
CA THR A 55 7.46 -2.42 0.85
C THR A 55 7.23 -3.43 -0.28
N ARG A 56 8.03 -4.51 -0.37
CA ARG A 56 7.83 -5.57 -1.36
C ARG A 56 6.47 -6.27 -1.27
N HIS A 57 5.82 -6.20 -0.11
CA HIS A 57 4.49 -6.76 0.14
C HIS A 57 3.36 -5.77 -0.12
N MET A 58 3.68 -4.49 -0.35
CA MET A 58 2.71 -3.41 -0.53
C MET A 58 2.50 -3.02 -1.99
N MET A 59 3.24 -3.63 -2.93
CA MET A 59 3.19 -3.28 -4.36
C MET A 59 1.79 -3.42 -4.98
N GLY A 60 0.98 -4.35 -4.49
CA GLY A 60 -0.38 -4.59 -4.96
C GLY A 60 -1.45 -3.68 -4.35
N LEU A 61 -1.12 -2.85 -3.36
CA LEU A 61 -2.11 -2.10 -2.55
C LEU A 61 -3.05 -1.26 -3.42
N PHE A 62 -2.51 -0.54 -4.40
CA PHE A 62 -3.27 0.33 -5.30
C PHE A 62 -3.52 -0.31 -6.67
N HIS A 63 -3.59 -1.65 -6.76
CA HIS A 63 -3.86 -2.32 -8.03
C HIS A 63 -5.07 -1.72 -8.76
N GLY A 64 -4.95 -1.54 -10.08
CA GLY A 64 -6.03 -0.99 -10.91
C GLY A 64 -6.27 0.53 -10.79
N LEU A 65 -5.63 1.23 -9.85
CA LEU A 65 -5.83 2.67 -9.68
C LEU A 65 -4.86 3.52 -10.53
N PRO A 66 -5.26 4.73 -10.95
CA PRO A 66 -4.33 5.75 -11.44
C PRO A 66 -3.15 5.94 -10.47
N GLY A 67 -1.92 6.03 -11.00
CA GLY A 67 -0.71 6.18 -10.19
C GLY A 67 -0.13 4.87 -9.62
N ALA A 68 -0.80 3.72 -9.76
CA ALA A 68 -0.31 2.42 -9.27
C ALA A 68 1.05 2.00 -9.83
N LYS A 69 1.40 2.46 -11.04
CA LYS A 69 2.73 2.24 -11.63
C LYS A 69 3.82 2.99 -10.86
N ALA A 70 3.60 4.27 -10.57
CA ALA A 70 4.56 5.10 -9.83
C ALA A 70 4.76 4.54 -8.41
N TRP A 71 3.66 4.14 -7.75
CA TRP A 71 3.70 3.43 -6.48
C TRP A 71 4.67 2.24 -6.51
N ARG A 72 4.47 1.30 -7.44
CA ARG A 72 5.34 0.12 -7.57
C ARG A 72 6.80 0.49 -7.86
N GLN A 73 7.05 1.47 -8.72
CA GLN A 73 8.41 1.88 -9.06
C GLN A 73 9.15 2.44 -7.85
N LEU A 74 8.56 3.39 -7.13
CA LEU A 74 9.19 4.01 -5.96
C LEU A 74 9.42 3.01 -4.83
N LEU A 75 8.45 2.13 -4.55
CA LEU A 75 8.62 1.07 -3.55
C LEU A 75 9.66 0.02 -3.94
N SER A 76 9.87 -0.24 -5.24
CA SER A 76 10.91 -1.16 -5.72
C SER A 76 12.32 -0.61 -5.52
N HIS A 77 12.46 0.71 -5.44
CA HIS A 77 13.71 1.41 -5.18
C HIS A 77 13.94 1.69 -3.69
N ALA A 78 13.09 1.16 -2.80
CA ALA A 78 13.26 1.28 -1.35
C ALA A 78 14.63 0.71 -0.96
N SER A 79 15.57 1.60 -0.64
CA SER A 79 16.91 1.24 -0.18
C SER A 79 16.95 1.15 1.34
N SER A 80 18.08 0.72 1.92
CA SER A 80 18.30 0.71 3.37
C SER A 80 18.38 2.10 4.03
N SER A 81 17.94 3.16 3.34
CA SER A 81 17.95 4.52 3.88
C SER A 81 16.91 4.67 5.00
N ASN A 82 17.30 5.28 6.12
CA ASN A 82 16.38 5.67 7.19
C ASN A 82 15.34 6.72 6.75
N ASN A 83 15.54 7.33 5.58
CA ASN A 83 14.58 8.26 5.00
C ASN A 83 13.45 7.49 4.27
N LEU A 84 12.21 7.76 4.68
CA LEU A 84 10.98 7.19 4.12
C LEU A 84 10.25 8.13 3.14
N ASP A 85 10.91 9.16 2.62
CA ASP A 85 10.35 10.12 1.66
C ASP A 85 9.81 9.42 0.40
N PHE A 86 10.50 8.37 -0.07
CA PHE A 86 10.05 7.59 -1.23
C PHE A 86 8.63 7.04 -1.08
N PHE A 87 8.23 6.72 0.16
CA PHE A 87 6.90 6.18 0.44
C PHE A 87 5.84 7.28 0.37
N ASP A 88 6.13 8.45 0.92
CA ASP A 88 5.23 9.61 0.86
C ASP A 88 5.08 10.12 -0.57
N GLU A 89 6.18 10.20 -1.31
CA GLU A 89 6.17 10.52 -2.74
C GLU A 89 5.32 9.53 -3.53
N ALA A 90 5.45 8.24 -3.24
CA ALA A 90 4.66 7.19 -3.87
C ALA A 90 3.18 7.34 -3.57
N LEU A 91 2.82 7.60 -2.31
CA LEU A 91 1.44 7.79 -1.88
C LEU A 91 0.82 9.05 -2.52
N GLN A 92 1.58 10.15 -2.56
CA GLN A 92 1.13 11.39 -3.17
C GLN A 92 0.94 11.25 -4.69
N ALA A 93 1.81 10.49 -5.37
CA ALA A 93 1.67 10.21 -6.79
C ALA A 93 0.34 9.49 -7.10
N VAL A 94 -0.08 8.54 -6.26
CA VAL A 94 -1.38 7.89 -6.38
C VAL A 94 -2.51 8.87 -6.10
N ARG A 95 -2.45 9.64 -5.00
CA ARG A 95 -3.48 10.64 -4.66
C ARG A 95 -3.71 11.64 -5.80
N ASN A 96 -2.63 12.23 -6.32
CA ASN A 96 -2.70 13.19 -7.41
C ASN A 96 -3.31 12.57 -8.67
N SER A 97 -2.90 11.34 -9.00
CA SER A 97 -3.41 10.63 -10.19
C SER A 97 -4.90 10.31 -10.08
N VAL A 98 -5.36 9.89 -8.89
CA VAL A 98 -6.78 9.59 -8.64
C VAL A 98 -7.62 10.86 -8.68
N THR A 99 -7.17 11.94 -8.05
CA THR A 99 -7.88 13.24 -8.08
C THR A 99 -7.99 13.77 -9.51
N PHE A 100 -6.93 13.68 -10.31
CA PHE A 100 -6.93 14.16 -11.70
C PHE A 100 -7.82 13.31 -12.61
N ALA A 101 -7.92 12.00 -12.36
CA ALA A 101 -8.82 11.11 -13.11
C ALA A 101 -10.31 11.31 -12.76
N ALA A 102 -10.61 11.93 -11.61
CA ALA A 102 -11.98 12.20 -11.16
C ALA A 102 -12.51 13.59 -11.57
N ALA A 103 -11.66 14.43 -12.17
CA ALA A 103 -12.00 15.76 -12.69
C ALA A 103 -12.43 15.70 -14.15
#